data_AF-A0A7Y9K0S9-F1
#
_entry.id   AF-A0A7Y9K0S9-F1
#
_cell.length_a   1.000
_cell.length_b   1.000
_cell.length_c   1.000
_cell.angle_alpha   90.00
_cell.angle_beta   90.00
_cell.angle_gamma   90.00
#
_symmetry.space_group_name_H-M   'P 1'
#
loop_
_entity.id
_entity.type
_entity.pdbx_description
1 polymer ?
#
loop_
_entity_poly.entity_id
_entity_poly.type
_entity_poly.pdbx_seq_one_letter_code
_entity_poly.pdbx_strand_id
1 'polypeptide(L)'
;MMDLSRVTEAGVQSWAETPSILRRSASLGLLIASGWLLTGCDPVPAERDVPGANANLSPGEDAQADGARAGAGPSPSRSADALPSEVAVFIKRRDSCDQLRGEDAADEAHAADFARKLDDSCAGTDAQLADLREHHANNPAVMAALAHYDADVE
;
A
#
# COMPACT_ATOMS: atom_id res chain seq x y z
N MET A 1 23.56 20.08 -49.56
CA MET A 1 22.88 19.02 -50.34
C MET A 1 23.71 17.76 -50.16
N MET A 2 23.43 16.99 -49.11
CA MET A 2 24.00 15.66 -48.90
C MET A 2 22.86 14.75 -48.45
N ASP A 3 22.48 13.89 -49.40
CA ASP A 3 21.58 12.76 -49.23
C ASP A 3 22.37 11.62 -48.59
N LEU A 4 21.86 11.08 -47.49
CA LEU A 4 22.32 9.82 -46.91
C LEU A 4 21.08 8.93 -46.72
N SER A 5 20.61 8.42 -47.85
CA SER A 5 19.76 7.23 -47.90
C SER A 5 20.43 6.01 -47.26
N ARG A 6 19.59 5.18 -46.62
CA ARG A 6 19.78 3.79 -46.15
C ARG A 6 20.26 3.59 -44.71
N VAL A 7 19.29 3.38 -43.81
CA VAL A 7 19.30 2.17 -42.98
C VAL A 7 17.96 1.46 -43.15
N THR A 8 18.12 0.17 -43.41
CA THR A 8 17.20 -0.92 -43.74
C THR A 8 16.00 -1.10 -42.82
N GLU A 9 14.86 -1.41 -43.45
CA GLU A 9 13.79 -2.22 -42.89
C GLU A 9 14.32 -3.58 -42.39
N ALA A 10 14.00 -3.89 -41.14
CA ALA A 10 13.74 -5.25 -40.65
C ALA A 10 12.74 -5.04 -39.50
N GLY A 11 11.46 -5.36 -39.66
CA GLY A 11 11.01 -6.70 -39.95
C GLY A 11 10.66 -7.38 -38.63
N VAL A 12 9.51 -6.96 -38.08
CA VAL A 12 8.61 -7.71 -37.21
C VAL A 12 9.11 -9.08 -36.75
N GLN A 13 9.63 -9.17 -35.53
CA GLN A 13 9.80 -10.45 -34.86
C GLN A 13 8.44 -10.88 -34.31
N SER A 14 7.80 -11.73 -35.12
CA SER A 14 6.85 -12.75 -34.72
C SER A 14 7.48 -13.61 -33.63
N TRP A 15 7.02 -13.45 -32.38
CA TRP A 15 7.26 -14.42 -31.33
C TRP A 15 6.02 -15.29 -31.21
N ALA A 16 6.27 -16.57 -31.43
CA ALA A 16 5.32 -17.63 -31.60
C ALA A 16 4.28 -17.73 -30.49
N GLU A 17 3.06 -17.97 -30.96
CA GLU A 17 1.98 -18.70 -30.32
C GLU A 17 2.46 -19.76 -29.31
N THR A 18 1.98 -19.69 -28.07
CA THR A 18 1.97 -20.83 -27.16
C THR A 18 0.61 -21.54 -27.27
N PRO A 19 0.55 -22.81 -27.70
CA PRO A 19 -0.69 -23.56 -27.68
C PRO A 19 -0.99 -24.09 -26.26
N SER A 20 -2.23 -23.82 -25.86
CA SER A 20 -3.11 -24.61 -25.00
C SER A 20 -2.49 -25.78 -24.23
N ILE A 21 -2.34 -25.62 -22.90
CA ILE A 21 -2.53 -26.74 -21.97
C ILE A 21 -3.73 -26.43 -21.10
N LEU A 22 -4.88 -26.84 -21.61
CA LEU A 22 -6.15 -26.91 -20.93
C LEU A 22 -6.05 -27.98 -19.82
N ARG A 23 -5.54 -27.61 -18.64
CA ARG A 23 -5.54 -28.51 -17.48
C ARG A 23 -6.90 -28.44 -16.79
N ARG A 24 -7.87 -29.17 -17.35
CA ARG A 24 -9.11 -29.53 -16.66
C ARG A 24 -8.75 -30.40 -15.46
N SER A 25 -8.76 -29.83 -14.27
CA SER A 25 -8.89 -30.60 -13.03
C SER A 25 -10.28 -30.34 -12.47
N ALA A 26 -11.22 -31.18 -12.89
CA ALA A 26 -12.42 -31.46 -12.14
C ALA A 26 -12.02 -32.29 -10.92
N SER A 27 -12.29 -31.83 -9.70
CA SER A 27 -12.52 -32.72 -8.56
C SER A 27 -13.13 -31.99 -7.38
N LEU A 28 -14.36 -32.42 -7.11
CA LEU A 28 -14.98 -32.60 -5.80
C LEU A 28 -15.23 -31.35 -4.96
N GLY A 29 -16.48 -30.91 -5.04
CA GLY A 29 -17.10 -30.15 -3.96
C GLY A 29 -17.01 -30.90 -2.64
N LEU A 30 -16.68 -30.14 -1.60
CA LEU A 30 -16.98 -30.48 -0.23
C LEU A 30 -17.95 -29.41 0.27
N LEU A 31 -19.23 -29.78 0.29
CA LEU A 31 -20.27 -29.05 0.98
C LEU A 31 -19.99 -29.17 2.48
N ILE A 32 -19.35 -28.17 3.06
CA ILE A 32 -19.34 -28.02 4.52
C ILE A 32 -20.64 -27.28 4.87
N ALA A 33 -21.70 -28.07 5.03
CA ALA A 33 -22.84 -27.67 5.83
C ALA A 33 -22.41 -27.69 7.29
N SER A 34 -22.46 -26.55 7.98
CA SER A 34 -22.50 -26.33 9.45
C SER A 34 -21.91 -24.96 9.74
N GLY A 35 -22.52 -24.01 10.42
CA GLY A 35 -23.81 -23.94 11.07
C GLY A 35 -23.97 -22.48 11.47
N TRP A 36 -25.09 -21.88 11.07
CA TRP A 36 -25.50 -20.57 11.54
C TRP A 36 -25.92 -20.73 13.01
N LEU A 37 -24.99 -20.51 13.92
CA LEU A 37 -25.34 -20.21 15.30
C LEU A 37 -25.56 -18.70 15.41
N LEU A 38 -26.84 -18.35 15.26
CA LEU A 38 -27.45 -17.20 15.92
C LEU A 38 -27.12 -17.26 17.42
N THR A 39 -26.45 -16.25 17.97
CA THR A 39 -26.53 -15.73 19.36
C THR A 39 -25.40 -14.69 19.50
N GLY A 40 -25.63 -13.39 19.72
CA GLY A 40 -26.85 -12.69 20.03
C GLY A 40 -26.69 -11.18 19.80
N CYS A 41 -27.83 -10.49 19.79
CA CYS A 41 -27.89 -9.06 20.03
C CYS A 41 -27.29 -8.77 21.41
N ASP A 42 -26.18 -8.05 21.43
CA ASP A 42 -25.79 -7.32 22.63
C ASP A 42 -26.81 -6.20 22.86
N PRO A 43 -27.44 -6.09 24.03
CA PRO A 43 -28.34 -4.98 24.33
C PRO A 43 -27.54 -3.68 24.43
N VAL A 44 -27.88 -2.70 23.60
CA VAL A 44 -27.44 -1.31 23.73
C VAL A 44 -27.90 -0.80 25.10
N PRO A 45 -26.99 -0.39 26.01
CA PRO A 45 -27.41 0.31 27.21
C PRO A 45 -27.97 1.68 26.82
N ALA A 46 -29.20 1.93 27.26
CA ALA A 46 -29.90 3.18 27.08
C ALA A 46 -29.05 4.38 27.51
N GLU A 47 -28.91 5.31 26.58
CA GLU A 47 -28.67 6.74 26.74
C GLU A 47 -29.15 7.29 28.11
N ARG A 48 -28.20 7.76 28.91
CA ARG A 48 -28.51 8.68 30.01
C ARG A 48 -28.61 10.08 29.43
N ASP A 49 -29.84 10.57 29.40
CA ASP A 49 -30.22 11.97 29.27
C ASP A 49 -29.35 12.83 30.20
N VAL A 50 -28.48 13.68 29.63
CA VAL A 50 -27.77 14.72 30.39
C VAL A 50 -28.46 16.04 30.07
N PRO A 51 -29.28 16.59 30.99
CA PRO A 51 -29.85 17.92 30.81
C PRO A 51 -28.72 18.96 30.83
N GLY A 52 -28.82 19.88 29.88
CA GLY A 52 -27.82 20.90 29.63
C GLY A 52 -27.47 21.75 30.85
N ALA A 53 -26.18 22.03 30.99
CA ALA A 53 -25.66 23.16 31.73
C ALA A 53 -24.71 23.95 30.82
N ASN A 54 -25.30 25.02 30.31
CA ASN A 54 -24.75 26.26 29.79
C ASN A 54 -23.42 26.75 30.40
N ALA A 55 -22.67 27.41 29.51
CA ALA A 55 -21.75 28.52 29.73
C ALA A 55 -20.37 28.22 30.36
N ASN A 56 -19.37 28.29 29.47
CA ASN A 56 -18.24 29.22 29.53
C ASN A 56 -17.49 29.32 30.87
N LEU A 57 -16.22 28.91 30.87
CA LEU A 57 -15.05 29.66 31.38
C LEU A 57 -13.81 28.73 31.37
N SER A 58 -12.86 28.97 30.46
CA SER A 58 -11.44 28.87 30.80
C SER A 58 -11.14 30.02 31.78
N PRO A 59 -10.30 29.88 32.83
CA PRO A 59 -8.88 29.49 32.68
C PRO A 59 -8.25 28.72 33.88
N GLY A 60 -6.98 28.34 33.73
CA GLY A 60 -6.08 27.84 34.79
C GLY A 60 -5.84 26.33 34.68
N GLU A 61 -4.73 25.84 34.13
CA GLU A 61 -3.40 25.76 34.78
C GLU A 61 -3.50 25.29 36.23
N ASP A 62 -3.55 23.96 36.45
CA ASP A 62 -3.07 23.33 37.68
C ASP A 62 -2.69 21.87 37.40
N ALA A 63 -1.39 21.60 37.58
CA ALA A 63 -0.78 20.35 38.04
C ALA A 63 -1.43 18.99 37.67
N GLN A 64 -0.80 18.27 36.75
CA GLN A 64 -0.84 16.80 36.77
C GLN A 64 0.59 16.25 36.83
N ALA A 65 1.04 16.00 38.06
CA ALA A 65 2.18 15.14 38.35
C ALA A 65 1.70 13.69 38.50
N ASP A 66 2.51 12.78 37.95
CA ASP A 66 2.71 11.38 38.32
C ASP A 66 1.53 10.40 38.28
N GLY A 67 1.43 9.69 37.17
CA GLY A 67 0.62 8.49 37.03
C GLY A 67 1.27 7.51 36.05
N ALA A 68 2.15 6.66 36.57
CA ALA A 68 2.81 5.59 35.85
C ALA A 68 1.82 4.73 35.06
N ARG A 69 1.89 4.79 33.71
CA ARG A 69 1.45 3.70 32.84
C ARG A 69 2.69 2.94 32.39
N ALA A 70 2.98 1.86 33.11
CA ALA A 70 3.59 0.69 32.50
C ALA A 70 2.65 0.19 31.41
N GLY A 71 3.12 0.07 30.16
CA GLY A 71 2.33 -0.56 29.10
C GLY A 71 2.53 -0.08 27.67
N ALA A 72 3.72 0.39 27.29
CA ALA A 72 4.24 0.23 25.93
C ALA A 72 5.75 0.48 26.04
N GLY A 73 6.51 -0.56 26.38
CA GLY A 73 7.93 -0.53 26.05
C GLY A 73 8.05 -0.22 24.55
N PRO A 74 9.16 0.39 24.08
CA PRO A 74 9.41 0.39 22.65
C PRO A 74 9.26 -1.06 22.21
N SER A 75 8.30 -1.34 21.31
CA SER A 75 8.36 -2.60 20.58
C SER A 75 9.79 -2.65 20.08
N PRO A 76 10.56 -3.71 20.37
CA PRO A 76 11.77 -3.90 19.63
C PRO A 76 11.29 -4.04 18.18
N SER A 77 11.36 -2.95 17.43
CA SER A 77 11.78 -3.01 16.04
C SER A 77 12.99 -3.92 16.14
N ARG A 78 12.77 -5.21 15.84
CA ARG A 78 13.85 -6.16 15.72
C ARG A 78 14.81 -5.44 14.79
N SER A 79 15.98 -5.06 15.31
CA SER A 79 17.09 -4.70 14.45
C SER A 79 17.52 -5.98 13.73
N ALA A 80 16.64 -6.49 12.87
CA ALA A 80 17.02 -6.95 11.56
C ALA A 80 17.71 -5.75 10.94
N ASP A 81 18.91 -5.95 10.40
CA ASP A 81 19.71 -4.91 9.76
C ASP A 81 18.81 -3.88 9.07
N ALA A 82 18.86 -2.63 9.55
CA ALA A 82 18.01 -1.59 9.02
C ALA A 82 18.19 -1.55 7.50
N LEU A 83 17.07 -1.56 6.76
CA LEU A 83 17.13 -1.52 5.30
C LEU A 83 17.97 -0.30 4.86
N PRO A 84 18.70 -0.41 3.74
CA PRO A 84 19.36 0.74 3.13
C PRO A 84 18.39 1.92 2.99
N SER A 85 18.88 3.14 3.20
CA SER A 85 18.02 4.33 3.28
C SER A 85 17.26 4.57 1.98
N GLU A 86 17.87 4.26 0.83
CA GLU A 86 17.23 4.34 -0.48
C GLU A 86 16.06 3.36 -0.63
N VAL A 87 16.17 2.16 -0.04
CA VAL A 87 15.10 1.16 -0.02
C VAL A 87 13.95 1.64 0.87
N ALA A 88 14.26 2.19 2.04
CA ALA A 88 13.25 2.74 2.95
C ALA A 88 12.52 3.95 2.36
N VAL A 89 13.23 4.83 1.65
CA VAL A 89 12.65 5.98 0.94
C VAL A 89 11.74 5.50 -0.20
N PHE A 90 12.18 4.51 -0.97
CA PHE A 90 11.36 3.91 -2.02
C PHE A 90 10.06 3.31 -1.46
N ILE A 91 10.15 2.48 -0.42
CA ILE A 91 8.98 1.85 0.23
C ILE A 91 7.95 2.90 0.62
N LYS A 92 8.37 3.95 1.33
CA LYS A 92 7.45 5.01 1.77
C LYS A 92 6.75 5.69 0.58
N ARG A 93 7.49 5.96 -0.50
CA ARG A 93 6.97 6.62 -1.69
C ARG A 93 5.98 5.71 -2.45
N ARG A 94 6.38 4.46 -2.71
CA ARG A 94 5.57 3.48 -3.42
C ARG A 94 4.30 3.10 -2.66
N ASP A 95 4.38 2.96 -1.33
CA ASP A 95 3.19 2.76 -0.48
C ASP A 95 2.19 3.92 -0.62
N SER A 96 2.68 5.15 -0.80
CA SER A 96 1.80 6.31 -1.01
C SER A 96 1.13 6.26 -2.39
N CYS A 97 1.85 5.82 -3.42
CA CYS A 97 1.28 5.58 -4.74
C CYS A 97 0.20 4.49 -4.68
N ASP A 98 0.51 3.32 -4.09
CA ASP A 98 -0.40 2.18 -4.02
C ASP A 98 -1.68 2.49 -3.21
N GLN A 99 -1.60 3.38 -2.21
CA GLN A 99 -2.78 3.86 -1.47
C GLN A 99 -3.68 4.78 -2.29
N LEU A 100 -3.11 5.57 -3.20
CA LEU A 100 -3.88 6.49 -4.04
C LEU A 100 -4.41 5.78 -5.28
N ARG A 101 -3.74 4.72 -5.75
CA ARG A 101 -4.13 4.01 -6.96
C ARG A 101 -5.42 3.20 -6.71
N GLY A 102 -6.43 3.45 -7.54
CA GLY A 102 -7.74 2.79 -7.43
C GLY A 102 -8.74 3.54 -6.54
N GLU A 103 -8.31 4.61 -5.87
CA GLU A 103 -9.18 5.60 -5.26
C GLU A 103 -9.49 6.70 -6.29
N ASP A 104 -10.74 7.13 -6.39
CA ASP A 104 -11.10 8.33 -7.14
C ASP A 104 -11.06 9.55 -6.22
N ALA A 105 -10.81 10.73 -6.79
CA ALA A 105 -10.97 11.96 -6.03
C ALA A 105 -12.42 12.04 -5.51
N ALA A 106 -12.58 12.22 -4.20
CA ALA A 106 -13.89 12.23 -3.56
C ALA A 106 -14.84 13.29 -4.13
N ASP A 107 -14.29 14.39 -4.64
CA ASP A 107 -15.02 15.45 -5.32
C ASP A 107 -14.13 16.23 -6.31
N GLU A 108 -14.76 16.98 -7.22
CA GLU A 108 -14.06 17.74 -8.27
C GLU A 108 -13.15 18.85 -7.73
N ALA A 109 -13.44 19.40 -6.54
CA ALA A 109 -12.63 20.47 -5.96
C ALA A 109 -11.23 19.97 -5.58
N HIS A 110 -11.10 18.66 -5.30
CA HIS A 110 -9.85 18.03 -4.91
C HIS A 110 -9.19 17.18 -6.01
N ALA A 111 -9.82 17.02 -7.18
CA ALA A 111 -9.30 16.20 -8.27
C ALA A 111 -7.89 16.60 -8.73
N ALA A 112 -7.62 17.90 -8.87
CA ALA A 112 -6.31 18.38 -9.27
C ALA A 112 -5.21 18.10 -8.21
N ASP A 113 -5.57 18.15 -6.93
CA ASP A 113 -4.62 17.84 -5.85
C ASP A 113 -4.31 16.34 -5.78
N PHE A 114 -5.34 15.50 -5.96
CA PHE A 114 -5.20 14.06 -6.02
C PHE A 114 -4.33 13.63 -7.21
N ALA A 115 -4.57 14.21 -8.39
CA ALA A 115 -3.74 13.95 -9.59
C ALA A 115 -2.26 14.32 -9.36
N ARG A 116 -1.98 15.45 -8.70
CA ARG A 116 -0.60 15.82 -8.34
C ARG A 116 0.04 14.81 -7.38
N LYS A 117 -0.71 14.38 -6.36
CA LYS A 117 -0.21 13.38 -5.39
C LYS A 117 0.11 12.04 -6.06
N LEU A 118 -0.72 11.61 -7.01
CA LEU A 118 -0.44 10.44 -7.85
C LEU A 118 0.86 10.65 -8.64
N ASP A 119 1.00 11.76 -9.36
CA ASP A 119 2.22 12.06 -10.13
C ASP A 119 3.48 12.08 -9.24
N ASP A 120 3.43 12.81 -8.12
CA ASP A 120 4.53 12.97 -7.17
C ASP A 120 4.95 11.63 -6.54
N SER A 121 4.00 10.74 -6.25
CA SER A 121 4.27 9.46 -5.57
C SER A 121 4.54 8.30 -6.53
N CYS A 122 3.92 8.28 -7.70
CA CYS A 122 4.01 7.16 -8.63
C CYS A 122 5.12 7.34 -9.68
N ALA A 123 5.31 8.53 -10.26
CA ALA A 123 6.17 8.66 -11.45
C ALA A 123 7.62 8.16 -11.23
N GLY A 124 8.09 7.25 -12.07
CA GLY A 124 9.43 6.66 -12.05
C GLY A 124 9.69 5.63 -10.93
N THR A 125 8.69 5.26 -10.13
CA THR A 125 8.82 4.19 -9.14
C THR A 125 9.01 2.80 -9.75
N ASP A 126 8.50 2.51 -10.95
CA ASP A 126 8.73 1.23 -11.64
C ASP A 126 10.21 1.05 -12.04
N ALA A 127 10.80 2.10 -12.61
CA ALA A 127 12.23 2.14 -12.91
C ALA A 127 13.07 2.05 -11.62
N GLN A 128 12.69 2.81 -10.58
CA GLN A 128 13.38 2.77 -9.29
C GLN A 128 13.34 1.38 -8.64
N LEU A 129 12.22 0.66 -8.76
CA LEU A 129 12.09 -0.70 -8.24
C LEU A 129 13.03 -1.67 -8.97
N ALA A 130 13.12 -1.55 -10.30
CA ALA A 130 14.05 -2.35 -11.10
C ALA A 130 15.50 -2.10 -10.68
N ASP A 131 15.89 -0.83 -10.57
CA ASP A 131 17.24 -0.41 -10.16
C ASP A 131 17.59 -0.93 -8.75
N LEU A 132 16.66 -0.84 -7.80
CA LEU A 132 16.88 -1.33 -6.44
C LEU A 132 17.03 -2.85 -6.38
N ARG A 133 16.21 -3.59 -7.14
CA ARG A 133 16.30 -5.06 -7.22
C ARG A 133 17.62 -5.50 -7.86
N GLU A 134 18.10 -4.78 -8.88
CA GLU A 134 19.39 -5.05 -9.50
C GLU A 134 20.54 -4.76 -8.53
N HIS A 135 20.59 -3.56 -7.96
CA HIS A 135 21.67 -3.12 -7.07
C HIS A 135 21.78 -4.02 -5.83
N HIS A 136 20.65 -4.46 -5.28
CA HIS A 136 20.58 -5.24 -4.05
C HIS A 136 20.30 -6.74 -4.29
N ALA A 137 20.56 -7.26 -5.48
CA ALA A 137 20.25 -8.66 -5.85
C ALA A 137 20.84 -9.72 -4.89
N ASN A 138 21.98 -9.43 -4.26
CA ASN A 138 22.64 -10.32 -3.29
C ASN A 138 22.24 -10.07 -1.83
N ASN A 139 21.31 -9.14 -1.57
CA ASN A 139 20.81 -8.83 -0.24
C ASN A 139 19.40 -9.44 -0.06
N PRO A 140 19.27 -10.61 0.58
CA PRO A 140 17.98 -11.29 0.70
C PRO A 140 16.95 -10.50 1.53
N ALA A 141 17.39 -9.65 2.46
CA ALA A 141 16.48 -8.82 3.25
C ALA A 141 15.84 -7.71 2.40
N VAL A 142 16.62 -7.07 1.51
CA VAL A 142 16.09 -6.08 0.57
C VAL A 142 15.18 -6.74 -0.47
N MET A 143 15.61 -7.87 -1.05
CA MET A 143 14.77 -8.58 -2.03
C MET A 143 13.44 -9.02 -1.43
N ALA A 144 13.42 -9.49 -0.18
CA ALA A 144 12.19 -9.82 0.53
C ALA A 144 11.31 -8.57 0.76
N ALA A 145 11.90 -7.44 1.13
CA ALA A 145 11.18 -6.19 1.36
C ALA A 145 10.59 -5.58 0.07
N LEU A 146 11.18 -5.88 -1.09
CA LEU A 146 10.73 -5.38 -2.39
C LEU A 146 9.83 -6.37 -3.15
N ALA A 147 9.63 -7.59 -2.66
CA ALA A 147 9.02 -8.68 -3.43
C ALA A 147 7.54 -8.45 -3.76
N HIS A 148 6.80 -7.73 -2.92
CA HIS A 148 5.35 -7.55 -3.07
C HIS A 148 4.97 -6.40 -4.01
N TYR A 149 5.90 -5.52 -4.37
CA TYR A 149 5.61 -4.44 -5.31
C TYR A 149 5.56 -4.99 -6.74
N ASP A 150 4.48 -4.66 -7.45
CA ASP A 150 4.32 -4.91 -8.88
C ASP A 150 5.40 -4.12 -9.66
N ALA A 151 5.81 -4.62 -10.82
CA ALA A 151 6.82 -4.00 -11.66
C ALA A 151 6.24 -3.02 -12.69
N ASP A 152 4.92 -2.98 -12.85
CA ASP A 152 4.22 -2.20 -13.89
C ASP A 152 2.92 -1.61 -13.33
N VAL A 153 3.00 -0.41 -12.74
CA VAL A 153 1.82 0.26 -12.14
C VAL A 153 1.56 1.67 -12.64
N GLU A 154 2.53 2.29 -13.33
CA GLU A 154 2.45 3.66 -13.86
C GLU A 154 1.76 3.79 -15.23
#